data_AF-A0A399HZU2-F1
#
_entry.id   AF-A0A399HZU2-F1
#
_cell.length_a   1.000
_cell.length_b   1.000
_cell.length_c   1.000
_cell.angle_alpha   90.00
_cell.angle_beta   90.00
_cell.angle_gamma   90.00
#
_symmetry.space_group_name_H-M   'P 1'
#
loop_
_entity.id
_entity.type
_entity.pdbx_description
1 polymer ?
#
loop_
_entity_poly.entity_id
_entity_poly.type
_entity_poly.pdbx_seq_one_letter_code
_entity_poly.pdbx_strand_id
1 'polypeptide(L)'
;MTSTEIAKQVREQRTPDMQFICWWRKEEDFLDYELIDRFLESAGQNQEVGGYELLTTEQMWERLEKVCGKRVMKTQKAGEALIEWDTKGGTKTCPYTPKSMIEIFDIETKGNVVD
;
A
#
# COMPACT_ATOMS: atom_id res chain seq x y z
N MET A 1 14.37 8.26 -12.42
CA MET A 1 15.08 7.04 -11.98
C MET A 1 14.35 5.84 -12.54
N THR A 2 15.00 4.69 -12.67
CA THR A 2 14.36 3.47 -13.16
C THR A 2 13.82 2.63 -12.00
N SER A 3 12.80 1.82 -12.27
CA SER A 3 12.31 0.79 -11.33
C SER A 3 13.43 -0.12 -10.81
N THR A 4 14.43 -0.43 -11.65
CA THR A 4 15.61 -1.22 -11.28
C THR A 4 16.49 -0.52 -10.25
N GLU A 5 16.74 0.79 -10.42
CA GLU A 5 17.51 1.60 -9.47
C GLU A 5 16.78 1.72 -8.13
N ILE A 6 15.47 1.92 -8.16
CA ILE A 6 14.64 1.93 -6.94
C ILE A 6 14.72 0.57 -6.25
N ALA A 7 14.57 -0.53 -6.98
CA ALA A 7 14.64 -1.86 -6.40
C ALA A 7 15.99 -2.14 -5.71
N LYS A 8 17.09 -1.53 -6.17
CA LYS A 8 18.37 -1.57 -5.45
C LYS A 8 18.29 -0.76 -4.15
N GLN A 9 17.84 0.48 -4.21
CA GLN A 9 17.74 1.37 -3.05
C GLN A 9 16.79 0.81 -1.97
N VAL A 10 15.64 0.25 -2.37
CA VAL A 10 14.68 -0.38 -1.46
C VAL A 10 15.31 -1.56 -0.74
N ARG A 11 16.12 -2.40 -1.41
CA ARG A 11 16.83 -3.50 -0.75
C ARG A 11 17.86 -3.02 0.28
N GLU A 12 18.46 -1.86 0.06
CA GLU A 12 19.48 -1.27 0.94
C GLU A 12 18.85 -0.51 2.13
N GLN A 13 17.70 0.14 1.92
CA GLN A 13 17.07 1.03 2.90
C GLN A 13 15.97 0.36 3.72
N ARG A 14 15.32 -0.70 3.21
CA ARG A 14 14.16 -1.29 3.89
C ARG A 14 14.54 -1.85 5.25
N THR A 15 13.70 -1.55 6.23
CA THR A 15 13.69 -2.18 7.54
C THR A 15 12.55 -3.22 7.59
N PRO A 16 12.57 -4.18 8.52
CA PRO A 16 11.52 -5.22 8.60
C PRO A 16 10.09 -4.70 8.78
N ASP A 17 9.93 -3.50 9.35
CA ASP A 17 8.64 -2.81 9.54
C ASP A 17 8.14 -2.10 8.27
N MET A 18 9.00 -1.84 7.29
CA MET A 18 8.62 -1.31 5.99
C MET A 18 8.15 -2.45 5.09
N GLN A 19 6.88 -2.41 4.71
CA GLN A 19 6.22 -3.49 3.95
C GLN A 19 5.64 -2.99 2.62
N PHE A 20 5.55 -1.68 2.43
CA PHE A 20 4.91 -1.06 1.27
C PHE A 20 5.82 -0.05 0.61
N ILE A 21 5.57 0.17 -0.66
CA ILE A 21 6.14 1.23 -1.46
C ILE A 21 5.02 2.04 -2.09
N CYS A 22 5.10 3.34 -1.96
CA CYS A 22 4.35 4.28 -2.78
C CYS A 22 5.32 4.82 -3.84
N TRP A 23 4.95 4.81 -5.11
CA TRP A 23 5.78 5.36 -6.17
C TRP A 23 4.94 6.11 -7.20
N TRP A 24 5.57 7.10 -7.85
CA TRP A 24 4.89 7.96 -8.80
C TRP A 24 5.74 8.21 -10.04
N ARG A 25 5.08 8.50 -11.17
CA ARG A 25 5.75 8.88 -12.40
C ARG A 25 6.21 10.33 -12.35
N LYS A 26 7.15 10.69 -13.23
CA LYS A 26 7.72 12.04 -13.30
C LYS A 26 6.68 13.11 -13.62
N GLU A 27 5.66 12.76 -14.38
CA GLU A 27 4.55 13.66 -14.74
C GLU A 27 3.54 13.82 -13.60
N GLU A 28 3.72 13.08 -12.49
CA GLU A 28 2.80 13.02 -11.33
C GLU A 28 1.36 12.65 -11.71
N ASP A 29 1.18 12.10 -12.91
CA ASP A 29 -0.08 11.64 -13.50
C ASP A 29 -0.49 10.25 -12.99
N PHE A 30 0.41 9.59 -12.27
CA PHE A 30 0.26 8.23 -11.78
C PHE A 30 0.95 8.09 -10.43
N LEU A 31 0.22 7.53 -9.47
CA LEU A 31 0.68 7.22 -8.13
C LEU A 31 0.09 5.87 -7.72
N ASP A 32 0.94 4.95 -7.27
CA ASP A 32 0.56 3.59 -6.94
C ASP A 32 1.11 3.18 -5.57
N TYR A 33 0.39 2.28 -4.91
CA TYR A 33 0.76 1.69 -3.63
C TYR A 33 0.75 0.18 -3.78
N GLU A 34 1.87 -0.46 -3.46
CA GLU A 34 1.94 -1.92 -3.48
C GLU A 34 2.88 -2.45 -2.40
N LEU A 35 2.88 -3.78 -2.23
CA LEU A 35 3.84 -4.44 -1.35
C LEU A 35 5.25 -4.34 -1.96
N ILE A 36 6.25 -4.12 -1.11
CA ILE A 36 7.65 -4.05 -1.55
C ILE A 36 8.05 -5.29 -2.34
N ASP A 37 7.69 -6.48 -1.87
CA ASP A 37 8.09 -7.72 -2.54
C ASP A 37 7.46 -7.82 -3.94
N ARG A 38 6.21 -7.39 -4.12
CA ARG A 38 5.55 -7.32 -5.43
C ARG A 38 6.26 -6.34 -6.37
N PHE A 39 6.63 -5.17 -5.87
CA PHE A 39 7.39 -4.19 -6.63
C PHE A 39 8.77 -4.74 -7.04
N LEU A 40 9.47 -5.44 -6.14
CA LEU A 40 10.78 -6.01 -6.42
C LEU A 40 10.72 -7.13 -7.47
N GLU A 41 9.62 -7.87 -7.55
CA GLU A 41 9.36 -8.88 -8.58
C GLU A 41 9.06 -8.24 -9.95
N SER A 42 8.36 -7.11 -9.98
CA SER A 42 7.97 -6.42 -11.22
C SER A 42 9.01 -5.42 -11.76
N ALA A 43 9.96 -4.99 -10.92
CA ALA A 43 10.94 -3.94 -11.20
C ALA A 43 11.86 -4.16 -12.42
N GLY A 44 11.88 -5.36 -13.02
CA GLY A 44 12.65 -5.67 -14.23
C GLY A 44 12.19 -4.97 -15.51
N GLN A 45 11.09 -4.23 -15.50
CA GLN A 45 10.52 -3.57 -16.69
C GLN A 45 11.13 -2.20 -17.03
N ASN A 46 12.16 -1.74 -16.31
CA ASN A 46 12.87 -0.47 -16.54
C ASN A 46 11.94 0.75 -16.71
N GLN A 47 10.85 0.77 -15.96
CA GLN A 47 9.90 1.89 -16.02
C GLN A 47 10.55 3.15 -15.45
N GLU A 48 10.28 4.30 -16.08
CA GLU A 48 10.65 5.59 -15.51
C GLU A 48 9.75 5.93 -14.32
N VAL A 49 10.40 6.23 -13.20
CA VAL A 49 9.80 6.62 -11.93
C VAL A 49 10.32 8.01 -11.54
N GLY A 50 9.40 8.87 -11.11
CA GLY A 50 9.67 10.22 -10.63
C GLY A 50 10.21 10.22 -9.19
N GLY A 51 9.61 9.38 -8.33
CA GLY A 51 10.06 9.18 -6.96
C GLY A 51 9.33 8.03 -6.26
N TYR A 52 9.74 7.75 -5.02
CA TYR A 52 9.12 6.73 -4.17
C TYR A 52 9.21 7.08 -2.68
N GLU A 53 8.32 6.49 -1.89
CA GLU A 53 8.27 6.52 -0.43
C GLU A 53 8.10 5.09 0.09
N LEU A 54 8.87 4.70 1.11
CA LEU A 54 8.68 3.43 1.83
C LEU A 54 7.77 3.67 3.03
N LEU A 55 6.80 2.77 3.22
CA LEU A 55 5.82 2.91 4.28
C LEU A 55 5.84 1.68 5.20
N THR A 56 5.67 1.97 6.49
CA THR A 56 5.37 0.98 7.53
C THR A 56 3.89 0.60 7.51
N THR A 57 3.54 -0.47 8.23
CA THR A 57 2.15 -0.89 8.46
C THR A 57 1.27 0.20 9.04
N GLU A 58 1.78 0.98 10.00
CA GLU A 58 0.99 2.06 10.61
C GLU A 58 0.83 3.25 9.66
N GLN A 59 1.87 3.63 8.90
CA GLN A 59 1.74 4.67 7.88
C GLN A 59 0.75 4.27 6.78
N MET A 60 0.74 3.01 6.35
CA MET A 60 -0.25 2.53 5.37
C MET A 60 -1.66 2.53 5.94
N TRP A 61 -1.82 2.16 7.22
CA TRP A 61 -3.11 2.24 7.91
C TRP A 61 -3.65 3.68 7.95
N GLU A 62 -2.81 4.67 8.27
CA GLU A 62 -3.21 6.08 8.24
C GLU A 62 -3.68 6.54 6.85
N ARG A 63 -3.03 6.07 5.77
CA ARG A 63 -3.49 6.35 4.39
C ARG A 63 -4.82 5.68 4.10
N LEU A 64 -4.99 4.44 4.53
CA LEU A 64 -6.25 3.71 4.37
C LEU A 64 -7.41 4.37 5.11
N GLU A 65 -7.18 4.84 6.34
CA GLU A 65 -8.16 5.61 7.12
C GLU A 65 -8.53 6.93 6.44
N LYS A 66 -7.57 7.63 5.83
CA LYS A 66 -7.86 8.85 5.06
C LYS A 66 -8.76 8.59 3.87
N VAL A 67 -8.52 7.50 3.13
CA VAL A 67 -9.32 7.13 1.95
C VAL A 67 -10.70 6.60 2.33
N CYS A 68 -10.78 5.74 3.34
CA CYS A 68 -12.03 5.06 3.69
C CYS A 68 -12.88 5.82 4.72
N GLY A 69 -12.25 6.73 5.47
CA GLY A 69 -12.86 7.39 6.61
C GLY A 69 -13.36 6.38 7.65
N LYS A 70 -14.57 6.63 8.16
CA LYS A 70 -15.21 5.78 9.19
C LYS A 70 -15.62 4.38 8.71
N ARG A 71 -15.40 4.05 7.44
CA ARG A 71 -15.75 2.73 6.87
C ARG A 71 -14.69 1.68 7.15
N VAL A 72 -13.52 2.05 7.66
CA VAL A 72 -12.52 1.09 8.13
C VAL A 72 -12.27 1.31 9.61
N MET A 73 -12.10 0.21 10.34
CA MET A 73 -11.80 0.23 11.75
C MET A 73 -10.88 -0.93 12.12
N LYS A 74 -9.87 -0.64 12.95
CA LYS A 74 -9.01 -1.67 13.54
C LYS A 74 -9.72 -2.25 14.76
N THR A 75 -9.93 -3.55 14.79
CA THR A 75 -10.55 -4.27 15.91
C THR A 75 -9.65 -5.39 16.41
N GLN A 76 -9.96 -5.93 17.59
CA GLN A 76 -9.27 -7.09 18.13
C GLN A 76 -10.30 -8.14 18.56
N LYS A 77 -10.13 -9.38 18.09
CA LYS A 77 -11.02 -10.50 18.40
C LYS A 77 -10.20 -11.74 18.69
N ALA A 78 -10.47 -12.39 19.83
CA ALA A 78 -9.73 -13.58 20.28
C ALA A 78 -8.20 -13.41 20.28
N GLY A 79 -7.70 -12.19 20.52
CA GLY A 79 -6.27 -11.86 20.52
C GLY A 79 -5.71 -11.47 19.16
N GLU A 80 -6.43 -11.65 18.07
CA GLU A 80 -6.00 -11.29 16.72
C GLU A 80 -6.44 -9.87 16.34
N ALA A 81 -5.53 -9.11 15.71
CA ALA A 81 -5.84 -7.80 15.15
C ALA A 81 -6.52 -7.96 13.78
N LEU A 82 -7.65 -7.29 13.61
CA LEU A 82 -8.52 -7.37 12.44
C LEU A 82 -8.83 -5.97 11.90
N ILE A 83 -9.24 -5.93 10.64
CA ILE A 83 -9.81 -4.76 9.96
C ILE A 83 -11.28 -5.08 9.71
N GLU A 84 -12.17 -4.27 10.27
CA GLU A 84 -13.57 -4.23 9.88
C GLU A 84 -13.75 -3.16 8.82
N TRP A 85 -14.35 -3.54 7.69
CA TRP A 85 -14.48 -2.69 6.52
C TRP A 85 -15.91 -2.70 5.98
N ASP A 86 -16.57 -1.55 6.06
CA ASP A 86 -17.93 -1.33 5.56
C ASP A 86 -17.91 -1.03 4.06
N THR A 87 -18.38 -2.03 3.30
CA THR A 87 -18.53 -1.95 1.85
C THR A 87 -19.99 -1.75 1.46
N LYS A 88 -20.25 -1.42 0.20
CA LYS A 88 -21.63 -1.38 -0.35
C LYS A 88 -22.36 -2.73 -0.26
N GLY A 89 -21.63 -3.84 -0.14
CA GLY A 89 -22.16 -5.20 0.01
C GLY A 89 -22.27 -5.68 1.46
N GLY A 90 -22.02 -4.80 2.44
CA GLY A 90 -21.99 -5.12 3.86
C GLY A 90 -20.57 -5.06 4.46
N THR A 91 -20.49 -5.33 5.76
CA THR A 91 -19.25 -5.32 6.53
C THR A 91 -18.44 -6.58 6.25
N LYS A 92 -17.16 -6.39 5.92
CA LYS A 92 -16.17 -7.47 5.79
C LYS A 92 -15.17 -7.40 6.93
N THR A 93 -14.69 -8.55 7.36
CA THR A 93 -13.62 -8.64 8.35
C THR A 93 -12.40 -9.30 7.71
N CYS A 94 -11.25 -8.63 7.80
CA CYS A 94 -9.98 -9.08 7.24
C CYS A 94 -8.89 -9.08 8.32
N PRO A 95 -7.84 -9.91 8.22
CA PRO A 95 -6.69 -9.81 9.11
C PRO A 95 -5.99 -8.45 9.01
N TYR A 96 -5.47 -7.91 10.12
CA TYR A 96 -4.63 -6.71 10.11
C TYR A 96 -3.23 -7.06 9.58
N THR A 97 -3.12 -7.23 8.27
CA THR A 97 -1.89 -7.62 7.57
C THR A 97 -1.61 -6.68 6.39
N PRO A 98 -0.34 -6.54 5.96
CA PRO A 98 0.00 -5.71 4.81
C PRO A 98 -0.79 -6.05 3.54
N LYS A 99 -0.96 -7.34 3.28
CA LYS A 99 -1.73 -7.83 2.14
C LYS A 99 -3.18 -7.33 2.17
N SER A 100 -3.87 -7.49 3.30
CA SER A 100 -5.26 -7.03 3.43
C SER A 100 -5.39 -5.52 3.30
N MET A 101 -4.41 -4.75 3.79
CA MET A 101 -4.41 -3.29 3.66
C MET A 101 -4.34 -2.84 2.20
N ILE A 102 -3.42 -3.41 1.41
CA ILE A 102 -3.32 -3.10 -0.03
C ILE A 102 -4.59 -3.53 -0.76
N GLU A 103 -5.11 -4.74 -0.50
CA GLU A 103 -6.33 -5.19 -1.18
C GLU A 103 -7.52 -4.25 -0.93
N ILE A 104 -7.70 -3.76 0.30
CA ILE A 104 -8.76 -2.78 0.60
C ILE A 104 -8.45 -1.46 -0.11
N PHE A 105 -7.22 -0.97 -0.03
CA PHE A 105 -6.81 0.30 -0.63
C PHE A 105 -7.01 0.31 -2.15
N ASP A 106 -6.62 -0.76 -2.84
CA ASP A 106 -6.79 -0.95 -4.28
C ASP A 106 -8.27 -0.93 -4.68
N ILE A 107 -9.13 -1.58 -3.89
CA ILE A 107 -10.58 -1.61 -4.17
C ILE A 107 -11.20 -0.22 -4.00
N GLU A 108 -10.78 0.53 -2.98
CA GLU A 108 -11.34 1.83 -2.64
C GLU A 108 -10.88 2.93 -3.61
N THR A 109 -9.61 2.87 -4.04
CA THR A 109 -9.03 3.79 -5.02
C THR A 109 -9.27 3.34 -6.47
N LYS A 110 -9.78 2.12 -6.67
CA LYS A 110 -9.85 1.45 -7.98
C LYS A 110 -8.49 1.38 -8.71
N GLY A 111 -7.40 1.39 -7.96
CA GLY A 111 -6.04 1.46 -8.50
C GLY A 111 -5.66 2.80 -9.12
N ASN A 112 -6.45 3.86 -8.91
CA ASN A 112 -6.13 5.22 -9.34
C ASN A 112 -6.10 6.14 -8.12
N VAL A 113 -4.91 6.47 -7.64
CA VAL A 113 -4.71 7.38 -6.49
C VAL A 113 -4.34 8.80 -6.94
N VAL A 114 -4.70 9.14 -8.17
CA VAL A 114 -4.52 10.49 -8.73
C VAL A 114 -5.61 11.37 -8.13
N ASP A 115 -5.22 12.34 -7.29
CA ASP A 115 -6.07 13.43 -6.82
C ASP A 115 -6.04 14.59 -7.84
#